data_AF-G2FBE3-F1
#
_entry.id   AF-G2FBE3-F1
#
_cell.length_a   1.000
_cell.length_b   1.000
_cell.length_c   1.000
_cell.angle_alpha   90.00
_cell.angle_beta   90.00
_cell.angle_gamma   90.00
#
_symmetry.space_group_name_H-M   'P 1'
#
loop_
_entity.id
_entity.type
_entity.pdbx_description
1 polymer ?
#
loop_
_entity_poly.entity_id
_entity_poly.type
_entity_poly.pdbx_seq_one_letter_code
_entity_poly.pdbx_strand_id
1 'polypeptide(L)' 'MGSGGEWHRRSGGGTPDKPLGTVWFAWQQRGAAAEVQRHCFAGDREAVRRQTVARALQGLLQRLAEDE' A
#
# COMPACT_ATOMS: atom_id res chain seq x y z
N MET A 1 -17.10 -35.19 24.22
CA MET A 1 -17.55 -34.17 23.25
C MET A 1 -16.63 -32.97 23.34
N GLY A 2 -15.55 -32.96 22.57
CA GLY A 2 -14.68 -31.79 22.40
C GLY A 2 -14.83 -31.31 20.97
N SER A 3 -15.75 -30.37 20.74
CA SER A 3 -15.84 -29.72 19.43
C SER A 3 -14.69 -28.72 19.35
N GLY A 4 -13.61 -29.16 18.72
CA GLY A 4 -12.47 -28.33 18.36
C GLY A 4 -12.93 -27.17 17.50
N GLY A 5 -12.65 -25.95 17.96
CA GLY A 5 -12.83 -24.72 17.20
C GLY A 5 -11.87 -24.72 16.02
N GLU A 6 -12.33 -25.24 14.89
CA GLU A 6 -11.62 -25.17 13.62
C GLU A 6 -11.98 -23.84 12.94
N TRP A 7 -11.41 -22.74 13.45
CA TRP A 7 -11.35 -21.49 12.70
C TRP A 7 -10.46 -21.73 11.49
N HIS A 8 -11.05 -22.22 10.41
CA HIS A 8 -10.40 -22.38 9.12
C HIS A 8 -9.84 -21.02 8.65
N ARG A 9 -8.54 -20.85 8.92
CA ARG A 9 -7.51 -20.23 8.08
C ARG A 9 -8.07 -19.69 6.75
N ARG A 10 -8.65 -18.49 6.75
CA ARG A 10 -8.79 -17.65 5.55
C ARG A 10 -8.66 -16.18 5.90
N SER A 11 -7.44 -15.77 6.23
CA SER A 11 -6.98 -14.39 6.01
C SER A 11 -6.79 -14.10 4.51
N GLY A 12 -7.68 -14.62 3.65
CA GLY A 12 -7.63 -14.54 2.19
C GLY A 12 -8.58 -13.49 1.66
N GLY A 13 -8.58 -12.29 2.24
CA GLY A 13 -9.47 -11.22 1.84
C GLY A 13 -8.94 -10.50 0.61
N GLY A 14 -8.97 -11.12 -0.55
CA GLY A 14 -8.59 -10.52 -1.83
C GLY A 14 -9.08 -11.41 -2.95
N THR A 15 -10.37 -11.36 -3.24
CA THR A 15 -10.96 -11.99 -4.41
C THR A 15 -10.71 -11.12 -5.65
N PRO A 16 -10.61 -11.70 -6.87
CA PRO A 16 -10.55 -10.93 -8.12
C PRO A 16 -11.65 -9.87 -8.23
N ASP A 17 -12.79 -10.12 -7.58
CA ASP A 17 -13.99 -9.27 -7.55
C ASP A 17 -13.85 -8.02 -6.66
N LYS A 18 -12.86 -7.97 -5.76
CA LYS A 18 -12.60 -6.80 -4.90
C LYS A 18 -11.11 -6.53 -4.87
N PRO A 19 -10.56 -5.79 -5.86
CA PRO A 19 -9.13 -5.51 -5.90
C PRO A 19 -8.74 -4.73 -4.65
N LEU A 20 -8.00 -5.39 -3.77
CA LEU A 20 -7.20 -4.68 -2.78
C LEU A 20 -5.99 -4.13 -3.53
N GLY A 21 -5.74 -2.83 -3.42
CA GLY A 21 -4.69 -2.20 -4.22
C GLY A 21 -4.65 -0.68 -4.16
N THR A 22 -5.76 -0.05 -3.75
CA THR A 22 -5.78 1.41 -3.55
C THR A 22 -4.93 1.82 -2.36
N VAL A 23 -3.92 2.64 -2.62
CA VAL A 23 -3.01 3.20 -1.62
C VAL A 23 -2.91 4.71 -1.85
N TRP A 24 -2.93 5.47 -0.76
CA TRP A 24 -2.70 6.90 -0.78
C TRP A 24 -1.32 7.20 -0.21
N PHE A 25 -0.57 8.05 -0.91
CA PHE A 25 0.72 8.55 -0.48
C PHE A 25 0.58 10.03 -0.17
N ALA A 26 1.30 10.47 0.86
CA ALA A 26 1.47 11.88 1.17
C ALA A 26 2.94 12.11 1.53
N TRP A 27 3.58 13.06 0.85
CA TRP A 27 4.91 13.54 1.21
C TRP A 27 4.81 14.99 1.62
N GLN A 28 5.42 15.32 2.76
CA GLN A 28 5.37 16.66 3.30
C GLN A 28 6.78 17.10 3.73
N GLN A 29 7.21 18.23 3.19
CA GLN A 29 8.37 18.95 3.69
C GLN A 29 7.96 19.96 4.75
N ARG A 30 8.88 20.28 5.66
CA ARG A 30 8.63 21.24 6.73
C ARG A 30 8.38 22.62 6.15
N GLY A 31 7.23 23.20 6.50
CA GLY A 31 6.81 24.51 6.00
C GLY A 31 6.12 24.49 4.63
N ALA A 32 5.98 23.31 4.01
CA ALA A 32 5.27 23.15 2.74
C ALA A 32 3.94 22.40 2.92
N ALA A 33 3.03 22.58 1.96
CA ALA A 33 1.85 21.75 1.85
C ALA A 33 2.24 20.31 1.49
N ALA A 34 1.48 19.34 2.00
CA ALA A 34 1.69 17.95 1.63
C ALA A 34 1.21 17.71 0.19
N GLU A 35 2.02 17.03 -0.61
CA GLU A 35 1.57 16.51 -1.89
C GLU A 35 0.98 15.12 -1.70
N VAL A 36 -0.24 14.93 -2.19
CA VAL A 36 -1.02 13.71 -1.99
C VAL A 36 -1.28 13.05 -3.34
N GLN A 37 -1.03 11.74 -3.43
CA GLN A 37 -1.25 10.96 -4.63
C GLN A 37 -1.97 9.65 -4.32
N ARG A 38 -2.94 9.29 -5.15
CA ARG A 38 -3.64 8.01 -5.08
C ARG A 38 -3.09 7.07 -6.16
N HIS A 39 -2.72 5.86 -5.76
CA HIS A 39 -2.36 4.79 -6.68
C HIS A 39 -3.27 3.58 -6.46
N CYS A 40 -3.52 2.82 -7.52
CA CYS A 40 -4.15 1.52 -7.45
C CYS A 40 -3.16 0.49 -8.01
N PHE A 41 -2.62 -0.36 -7.14
CA PHE A 41 -1.69 -1.40 -7.53
C PHE A 41 -2.42 -2.70 -7.87
N ALA A 42 -1.92 -3.40 -8.88
CA ALA A 42 -2.39 -4.73 -9.24
C ALA A 42 -1.60 -5.82 -8.52
N GLY A 43 -2.18 -7.00 -8.42
CA GLY A 43 -1.57 -8.19 -7.83
C GLY A 43 -2.14 -8.57 -6.47
N ASP A 44 -1.51 -9.55 -5.84
CA ASP A 44 -1.87 -9.97 -4.48
C ASP A 44 -1.38 -8.98 -3.41
N ARG A 45 -1.66 -9.30 -2.15
CA ARG A 45 -1.28 -8.45 -1.01
C ARG A 45 0.23 -8.25 -0.90
N GLU A 46 1.05 -9.22 -1.27
CA GLU A 46 2.49 -9.10 -1.21
C GLU A 46 3.00 -8.19 -2.33
N ALA A 47 2.51 -8.39 -3.55
CA ALA A 47 2.80 -7.55 -4.70
C ALA A 47 2.41 -6.09 -4.45
N VAL A 48 1.21 -5.84 -3.90
CA VAL A 48 0.75 -4.48 -3.54
C VAL A 48 1.67 -3.86 -2.49
N ARG A 49 2.10 -4.61 -1.46
CA ARG A 49 3.04 -4.12 -0.44
C ARG A 49 4.39 -3.74 -1.03
N ARG A 50 4.97 -4.60 -1.88
CA ARG A 50 6.27 -4.34 -2.53
C ARG A 50 6.20 -3.10 -3.43
N GLN A 51 5.16 -2.99 -4.26
CA GLN A 51 4.94 -1.82 -5.13
C GLN A 51 4.71 -0.53 -4.32
N THR A 52 4.00 -0.64 -3.19
CA THR A 52 3.76 0.50 -2.30
C THR A 52 5.06 1.08 -1.75
N VAL A 53 5.95 0.22 -1.23
CA VAL A 53 7.24 0.66 -0.69
C VAL A 53 8.11 1.27 -1.78
N ALA A 54 8.18 0.64 -2.95
CA ALA A 54 8.93 1.18 -4.08
C ALA A 54 8.42 2.58 -4.48
N ARG A 55 7.10 2.77 -4.58
CA ARG A 55 6.51 4.07 -4.95
C ARG A 55 6.76 5.14 -3.88
N ALA A 56 6.66 4.78 -2.59
CA ALA A 56 6.96 5.70 -1.47
C ALA A 56 8.38 6.26 -1.56
N LEU A 57 9.36 5.38 -1.78
CA LEU A 57 10.78 5.73 -1.87
C LEU A 57 11.08 6.54 -3.14
N GLN A 58 10.51 6.15 -4.29
CA GLN A 58 10.65 6.91 -5.53
C GLN A 58 10.11 8.33 -5.38
N GLY A 59 8.93 8.50 -4.76
CA GLY A 59 8.38 9.84 -4.52
C GLY A 59 9.23 10.68 -3.57
N LEU A 60 9.89 10.06 -2.60
CA LEU A 60 10.84 10.76 -1.73
C LEU A 60 12.08 11.22 -2.51
N LEU A 61 12.68 10.33 -3.32
CA LEU A 61 13.85 10.65 -4.14
C LEU A 61 13.57 11.79 -5.13
N GLN A 62 12.38 11.79 -5.76
CA GLN A 62 11.97 12.85 -6.67
C GLN A 62 12.00 14.23 -5.99
N ARG A 63 11.47 14.32 -4.76
CA ARG A 63 11.44 15.58 -4.01
C ARG A 63 12.81 16.02 -3.51
N LEU A 64 13.66 15.07 -3.11
CA LEU A 64 15.03 15.40 -2.72
C LEU A 64 15.87 15.91 -3.89
N ALA A 65 15.58 15.47 -5.12
CA ALA A 65 16.25 15.97 -6.32
C ALA A 65 15.70 17.33 -6.81
N GLU A 66 14.49 17.71 -6.40
CA GLU A 66 13.89 19.01 -6.70
C GLU A 66 14.31 20.11 -5.71
N ASP A 67 14.85 19.74 -4.54
CA ASP A 67 15.37 20.64 -3.50
C ASP A 67 16.81 21.14 -3.77
N GLU A 68 17.45 20.71 -4.85
CA GLU A 68 18.75 21.21 -5.33
C GLU A 68 18.61 22.41 -6.28
#